data_AF-A0A4Q3YTH4-F1
#
_entry.id   AF-A0A4Q3YTH4-F1
#
_cell.length_a   1.000
_cell.length_b   1.000
_cell.length_c   1.000
_cell.angle_alpha   90.00
_cell.angle_beta   90.00
_cell.angle_gamma   90.00
#
_symmetry.space_group_name_H-M   'P 1'
#
loop_
_entity.id
_entity.type
_entity.pdbx_description
1 polymer ?
#
loop_
_entity_poly.entity_id
_entity_poly.type
_entity_poly.pdbx_seq_one_letter_code
_entity_poly.pdbx_strand_id
1 'polypeptide(L)'
;LMGFPRHLGQHVGGFVITRDRLDTIVPIMNAAMADRTTIEWDKDDIDALGILKVDVLALGMLSCIRRAFELMHSHYGTDLTLATVPSEDPRTYAMIQRADTIGVFQIESRAQMSMLPRLKPAKFYDLIIEVAIVRPGPIQGGMVHPYLKRRLGLEPVSYPSPELEAVLKKTYGVPLFQEQAMKIAIVGAGFSPGAADQLRRSMATFKRTGGVGKFKTDFIDGMLNNGYQRDFAEACFKQIEGFGSYGFPESHAASFALLVYVSCWLKCHYPDAFACALLNSQPMGFYAPSQIVRDAEEHGVEVRNVDINRSDLVSVLEPGTPGNDRIWRQHADMRGDIQSTNAIRLGLGFVHGLKDDEANLIVARRGRGYDSVRDLWLRTGLPQATLEKLADADAFGSLGLDRRVARWAVGGLRGGDGAENLPLFVAAGRPDQ
;
A
#
# COMPACT_ATOMS: atom_id res chain seq x y z
N LEU A 1 -7.92 7.19 35.25
CA LEU A 1 -7.73 7.73 33.87
C LEU A 1 -7.38 6.65 32.85
N MET A 2 -6.54 5.65 33.16
CA MET A 2 -6.36 4.49 32.25
C MET A 2 -7.70 3.79 32.01
N GLY A 3 -8.07 3.61 30.74
CA GLY A 3 -9.32 2.95 30.32
C GLY A 3 -10.57 3.84 30.29
N PHE A 4 -10.49 5.10 30.70
CA PHE A 4 -11.63 6.02 30.62
C PHE A 4 -11.69 6.68 29.23
N PRO A 5 -12.83 6.66 28.51
CA PRO A 5 -12.96 7.28 27.19
C PRO A 5 -12.67 8.78 27.23
N ARG A 6 -11.82 9.27 26.32
CA ARG A 6 -11.48 10.70 26.23
C ARG A 6 -12.43 11.48 25.32
N HIS A 7 -12.87 10.87 24.23
CA HIS A 7 -13.79 11.42 23.24
C HIS A 7 -14.34 10.27 22.37
N LEU A 8 -15.43 10.53 21.64
CA LEU A 8 -15.96 9.63 20.62
C LEU A 8 -15.14 9.79 19.34
N GLY A 9 -14.51 8.71 18.89
CA GLY A 9 -13.80 8.66 17.61
C GLY A 9 -14.70 8.10 16.51
N GLN A 10 -14.56 8.62 15.29
CA GLN A 10 -15.26 8.07 14.13
C GLN A 10 -14.52 6.83 13.60
N HIS A 11 -15.24 5.73 13.37
CA HIS A 11 -14.68 4.54 12.72
C HIS A 11 -14.27 4.88 11.28
N VAL A 12 -13.06 4.47 10.88
CA VAL A 12 -12.37 4.90 9.65
C VAL A 12 -12.92 4.30 8.34
N GLY A 13 -14.16 3.84 8.32
CA GLY A 13 -14.79 3.36 7.09
C GLY A 13 -15.73 2.20 7.32
N GLY A 14 -16.96 2.50 7.74
CA GLY A 14 -18.03 1.53 7.67
C GLY A 14 -19.39 2.19 7.79
N PHE A 15 -20.40 1.57 7.19
CA PHE A 15 -21.79 1.98 7.36
C PHE A 15 -22.61 0.80 7.88
N VAL A 16 -23.64 1.13 8.65
CA VAL A 16 -24.61 0.18 9.16
C VAL A 16 -25.85 0.22 8.27
N ILE A 17 -26.45 -0.94 8.02
CA ILE A 17 -27.71 -1.04 7.29
C ILE A 17 -28.73 -1.72 8.19
N THR A 18 -29.82 -1.03 8.44
CA THR A 18 -30.99 -1.55 9.14
C THR A 18 -32.17 -1.66 8.18
N ARG A 19 -33.12 -2.54 8.50
CA ARG A 19 -34.35 -2.70 7.72
C ARG A 19 -35.24 -1.45 7.81
N ASP A 20 -35.36 -0.90 9.01
CA ASP A 20 -36.17 0.27 9.31
C ASP A 20 -35.27 1.48 9.65
N ARG A 21 -35.91 2.59 9.98
CA ARG A 21 -35.26 3.84 10.38
C ARG A 21 -34.23 3.63 11.49
N LEU A 22 -32.98 4.01 11.21
CA LEU A 22 -31.87 3.85 12.16
C LEU A 22 -32.08 4.66 13.45
N ASP A 23 -32.72 5.84 13.34
CA ASP A 23 -32.99 6.74 14.45
C ASP A 23 -34.05 6.23 15.44
N THR A 24 -34.80 5.18 15.10
CA THR A 24 -35.70 4.52 16.07
C THR A 24 -34.99 3.47 16.91
N ILE A 25 -33.74 3.15 16.58
CA ILE A 25 -32.96 2.06 17.19
C ILE A 25 -31.77 2.64 17.98
N VAL A 26 -31.08 3.64 17.42
CA VAL A 26 -29.89 4.25 18.02
C VAL A 26 -29.85 5.75 17.78
N PRO A 27 -29.40 6.57 18.75
CA PRO A 27 -29.14 7.98 18.53
C PRO A 27 -28.15 8.22 17.38
N ILE A 28 -28.48 9.18 16.52
CA ILE A 28 -27.64 9.62 15.40
C ILE A 28 -27.11 11.01 15.71
N MET A 29 -25.81 11.20 15.50
CA MET A 29 -25.14 12.49 15.66
C MET A 29 -24.43 12.90 14.38
N ASN A 30 -24.21 14.20 14.21
CA ASN A 30 -23.38 14.71 13.12
C ASN A 30 -21.92 14.37 13.38
N ALA A 31 -21.22 13.92 12.34
CA ALA A 31 -19.79 13.69 12.38
C ALA A 31 -19.02 15.03 12.27
N ALA A 32 -17.69 14.98 12.46
CA ALA A 32 -16.84 16.15 12.28
C ALA A 32 -16.77 16.64 10.82
N MET A 33 -16.93 15.73 9.86
CA MET A 33 -17.02 16.07 8.43
C MET A 33 -18.44 16.52 8.09
N ALA A 34 -18.55 17.58 7.29
CA ALA A 34 -19.81 18.04 6.73
C ALA A 34 -20.54 16.89 6.00
N ASP A 35 -21.87 16.90 6.09
CA ASP A 35 -22.77 15.94 5.45
C ASP A 35 -22.53 14.47 5.82
N ARG A 36 -21.96 14.20 7.01
CA ARG A 36 -21.81 12.85 7.55
C ARG A 36 -22.42 12.72 8.93
N THR A 37 -22.96 11.53 9.21
CA THR A 37 -23.52 11.17 10.51
C THR A 37 -22.85 9.92 11.07
N THR A 38 -22.92 9.75 12.38
CA THR A 38 -22.44 8.57 13.11
C THR A 38 -23.45 8.15 14.17
N ILE A 39 -23.37 6.90 14.61
CA ILE A 39 -24.14 6.36 15.72
C ILE A 39 -23.24 6.21 16.96
N GLU A 40 -23.84 6.10 18.14
CA GLU A 40 -23.10 5.99 19.42
C GLU A 40 -22.53 4.60 19.70
N TRP A 41 -23.08 3.56 19.06
CA TRP A 41 -22.67 2.18 19.27
C TRP A 41 -21.36 1.84 18.58
N ASP A 42 -20.55 1.01 19.26
CA ASP A 42 -19.32 0.50 18.69
C ASP A 42 -19.54 -0.76 17.84
N LYS A 43 -18.46 -1.32 17.31
CA LYS A 43 -18.55 -2.50 16.43
C LYS A 43 -19.09 -3.74 17.15
N ASP A 44 -18.81 -3.87 18.45
CA ASP A 44 -19.14 -5.07 19.23
C ASP A 44 -20.62 -5.02 19.61
N ASP A 45 -21.15 -3.83 19.90
CA ASP A 45 -22.59 -3.60 20.08
C ASP A 45 -23.38 -3.91 18.80
N ILE A 46 -22.89 -3.46 17.65
CA ILE A 46 -23.51 -3.70 16.34
C ILE A 46 -23.55 -5.19 16.00
N ASP A 47 -22.45 -5.92 16.27
CA ASP A 47 -22.37 -7.36 16.06
C ASP A 47 -23.30 -8.12 17.02
N ALA A 48 -23.38 -7.71 18.29
CA ALA A 48 -24.27 -8.30 19.28
C ALA A 48 -25.76 -8.14 18.92
N LEU A 49 -26.12 -7.04 18.28
CA LEU A 49 -27.48 -6.76 17.80
C LEU A 49 -27.78 -7.41 16.43
N GLY A 50 -26.79 -8.06 15.81
CA GLY A 50 -26.95 -8.68 14.49
C GLY A 50 -27.24 -7.68 13.38
N ILE A 51 -26.81 -6.43 13.54
CA ILE A 51 -27.00 -5.38 12.54
C ILE A 51 -25.97 -5.55 11.42
N LEU A 52 -26.42 -5.43 10.17
CA LEU A 52 -25.53 -5.53 9.02
C LEU A 52 -24.54 -4.36 9.03
N LYS A 53 -23.27 -4.70 9.09
CA LYS A 53 -22.14 -3.76 9.00
C LYS A 53 -21.35 -4.03 7.73
N VAL A 54 -21.05 -2.96 6.98
CA VAL A 54 -20.14 -3.01 5.83
C VAL A 54 -18.95 -2.12 6.12
N ASP A 55 -17.75 -2.67 6.04
CA ASP A 55 -16.50 -1.90 6.16
C ASP A 55 -16.05 -1.40 4.78
N VAL A 56 -15.83 -0.09 4.67
CA VAL A 56 -15.33 0.62 3.48
C VAL A 56 -13.90 1.04 3.75
N LEU A 57 -12.97 0.12 3.51
CA LEU A 57 -11.55 0.38 3.73
C LEU A 57 -10.92 1.04 2.50
N ALA A 58 -10.29 2.19 2.70
CA ALA A 58 -9.49 2.84 1.67
C ALA A 58 -8.10 2.20 1.62
N LEU A 59 -7.85 1.40 0.58
CA LEU A 59 -6.53 0.81 0.33
C LEU A 59 -5.82 1.59 -0.78
N GLY A 60 -4.86 2.46 -0.41
CA GLY A 60 -4.17 3.33 -1.36
C GLY A 60 -3.52 2.60 -2.55
N MET A 61 -3.09 1.35 -2.34
CA MET A 61 -2.51 0.53 -3.41
C MET A 61 -3.50 0.21 -4.53
N LEU A 62 -4.80 0.07 -4.24
CA LEU A 62 -5.80 -0.12 -5.29
C LEU A 62 -5.91 1.13 -6.16
N SER A 63 -5.85 2.32 -5.57
CA SER A 63 -5.79 3.59 -6.31
C SER A 63 -4.52 3.70 -7.15
N CYS A 64 -3.37 3.28 -6.60
CA CYS A 64 -2.09 3.23 -7.32
C CYS A 64 -2.18 2.30 -8.53
N ILE A 65 -2.62 1.05 -8.34
CA ILE A 65 -2.75 0.08 -9.44
C ILE A 65 -3.73 0.57 -10.50
N ARG A 66 -4.88 1.16 -10.10
CA ARG A 66 -5.84 1.72 -11.06
C ARG A 66 -5.20 2.82 -11.91
N ARG A 67 -4.52 3.78 -11.28
CA ARG A 67 -3.80 4.87 -11.97
C ARG A 67 -2.70 4.31 -12.88
N ALA A 68 -1.97 3.30 -12.43
CA ALA A 68 -0.97 2.64 -13.26
C ALA A 68 -1.60 1.99 -14.50
N PHE A 69 -2.73 1.29 -14.37
CA PHE A 69 -3.44 0.73 -15.53
C PHE A 69 -3.99 1.82 -16.47
N GLU A 70 -4.47 2.95 -15.96
CA GLU A 70 -4.88 4.10 -16.78
C GLU A 70 -3.69 4.68 -17.58
N LEU A 71 -2.51 4.79 -16.94
CA LEU A 71 -1.27 5.20 -17.61
C LEU A 71 -0.81 4.15 -18.65
N MET A 72 -0.93 2.86 -18.33
CA MET A 72 -0.63 1.76 -19.24
C MET A 72 -1.49 1.79 -20.50
N HIS A 73 -2.80 2.00 -20.33
CA HIS A 73 -3.72 2.17 -21.45
C HIS A 73 -3.31 3.37 -22.32
N SER A 74 -3.09 4.53 -21.68
CA SER A 74 -2.90 5.80 -22.39
C SER A 74 -1.55 5.91 -23.10
N HIS A 75 -0.48 5.32 -22.54
CA HIS A 75 0.89 5.49 -23.05
C HIS A 75 1.45 4.25 -23.74
N TYR A 76 0.92 3.07 -23.44
CA TYR A 76 1.41 1.80 -24.00
C TYR A 76 0.35 1.05 -24.82
N GLY A 77 -0.91 1.51 -24.81
CA GLY A 77 -1.99 0.82 -25.51
C GLY A 77 -2.32 -0.54 -24.90
N THR A 78 -1.97 -0.77 -23.63
CA THR A 78 -2.13 -2.05 -22.96
C THR A 78 -3.25 -2.00 -21.93
N ASP A 79 -4.34 -2.73 -22.19
CA ASP A 79 -5.48 -2.85 -21.29
C ASP A 79 -5.26 -3.96 -20.25
N LEU A 80 -4.96 -3.54 -19.02
CA LEU A 80 -4.72 -4.45 -17.90
C LEU A 80 -5.81 -4.33 -16.82
N THR A 81 -6.08 -5.47 -16.20
CA THR A 81 -6.91 -5.63 -15.01
C THR A 81 -6.16 -6.54 -14.04
N LEU A 82 -6.61 -6.61 -12.79
CA LEU A 82 -6.03 -7.56 -11.82
C LEU A 82 -6.07 -9.02 -12.30
N ALA A 83 -6.99 -9.36 -13.22
CA ALA A 83 -7.14 -10.70 -13.77
C ALA A 83 -6.31 -10.96 -15.04
N THR A 84 -5.84 -9.91 -15.74
CA THR A 84 -5.16 -10.03 -17.03
C THR A 84 -3.67 -9.74 -16.99
N VAL A 85 -3.13 -9.24 -15.85
CA VAL A 85 -1.68 -9.15 -15.63
C VAL A 85 -1.06 -10.56 -15.78
N PRO A 86 0.02 -10.73 -16.56
CA PRO A 86 0.65 -12.03 -16.77
C PRO A 86 0.99 -12.72 -15.46
N SER A 87 0.50 -13.95 -15.27
CA SER A 87 0.76 -14.74 -14.06
C SER A 87 2.12 -15.44 -14.12
N GLU A 88 2.71 -15.67 -12.95
CA GLU A 88 3.91 -16.51 -12.78
C GLU A 88 5.13 -16.03 -13.58
N ASP A 89 5.31 -14.71 -13.76
CA ASP A 89 6.44 -14.14 -14.48
C ASP A 89 7.76 -14.34 -13.72
N PRO A 90 8.74 -15.09 -14.29
CA PRO A 90 10.01 -15.36 -13.63
C PRO A 90 10.81 -14.09 -13.31
N ARG A 91 10.64 -13.01 -14.08
CA ARG A 91 11.42 -11.78 -13.91
C ARG A 91 10.94 -10.94 -12.75
N THR A 92 9.63 -10.85 -12.59
CA THR A 92 8.98 -10.29 -11.41
C THR A 92 9.45 -11.03 -10.15
N TYR A 93 9.51 -12.37 -10.16
CA TYR A 93 10.06 -13.11 -9.03
C TYR A 93 11.55 -12.83 -8.81
N ALA A 94 12.38 -12.77 -9.86
CA ALA A 94 13.80 -12.46 -9.70
C ALA A 94 14.03 -11.09 -9.03
N MET A 95 13.24 -10.07 -9.40
CA MET A 95 13.24 -8.75 -8.77
C MET A 95 12.82 -8.83 -7.29
N ILE A 96 11.77 -9.59 -6.99
CA ILE A 96 11.32 -9.82 -5.61
C ILE A 96 12.42 -10.51 -4.78
N GLN A 97 13.08 -11.54 -5.32
CA GLN A 97 14.10 -12.32 -4.61
C GLN A 97 15.32 -11.49 -4.19
N ARG A 98 15.66 -10.43 -4.93
CA ARG A 98 16.75 -9.50 -4.55
C ARG A 98 16.29 -8.36 -3.63
N ALA A 99 15.05 -8.42 -3.14
CA ALA A 99 14.41 -7.42 -2.30
C ALA A 99 14.29 -6.04 -2.95
N ASP A 100 14.10 -5.99 -4.26
CA ASP A 100 13.86 -4.74 -4.97
C ASP A 100 12.36 -4.40 -4.98
N THR A 101 11.87 -4.00 -3.81
CA THR A 101 10.44 -3.90 -3.50
C THR A 101 10.04 -2.53 -2.92
N ILE A 102 10.83 -1.48 -3.13
CA ILE A 102 10.45 -0.11 -2.75
C ILE A 102 9.11 0.24 -3.41
N GLY A 103 8.14 0.69 -2.61
CA GLY A 103 6.83 1.14 -3.07
C GLY A 103 5.82 0.03 -3.38
N VAL A 104 6.24 -1.24 -3.39
CA VAL A 104 5.32 -2.36 -3.69
C VAL A 104 4.50 -2.74 -2.46
N PHE A 105 3.35 -3.37 -2.69
CA PHE A 105 2.41 -3.65 -1.60
C PHE A 105 2.96 -4.68 -0.61
N GLN A 106 2.78 -4.44 0.70
CA GLN A 106 3.07 -5.33 1.84
C GLN A 106 4.53 -5.75 2.05
N ILE A 107 5.33 -5.96 1.00
CA ILE A 107 6.68 -6.55 1.07
C ILE A 107 7.81 -5.50 0.91
N GLU A 108 7.49 -4.23 1.14
CA GLU A 108 8.46 -3.11 1.06
C GLU A 108 9.15 -2.79 2.40
N SER A 109 8.63 -3.28 3.53
CA SER A 109 9.23 -2.97 4.84
C SER A 109 10.61 -3.63 5.00
N ARG A 110 11.49 -3.07 5.85
CA ARG A 110 12.84 -3.63 6.08
C ARG A 110 12.83 -5.09 6.51
N ALA A 111 11.87 -5.50 7.35
CA ALA A 111 11.75 -6.88 7.79
C ALA A 111 11.39 -7.81 6.61
N GLN A 112 10.45 -7.38 5.78
CA GLN A 112 10.05 -8.10 4.57
C GLN A 112 11.20 -8.17 3.55
N MET A 113 11.83 -7.03 3.23
CA MET A 113 13.00 -6.99 2.34
C MET A 113 14.15 -7.88 2.82
N SER A 114 14.34 -8.04 4.13
CA SER A 114 15.36 -8.96 4.67
C SER A 114 14.99 -10.44 4.50
N MET A 115 13.70 -10.73 4.39
CA MET A 115 13.14 -12.06 4.25
C MET A 115 13.15 -12.55 2.80
N LEU A 116 12.86 -11.68 1.83
CA LEU A 116 12.76 -12.04 0.40
C LEU A 116 13.97 -12.82 -0.15
N PRO A 117 15.24 -12.44 0.11
CA PRO A 117 16.40 -13.19 -0.39
C PRO A 117 16.59 -14.56 0.29
N ARG A 118 16.00 -14.75 1.46
CA ARG A 118 16.02 -16.01 2.22
C ARG A 118 14.87 -16.92 1.79
N LEU A 119 13.67 -16.36 1.62
CA LEU A 119 12.49 -17.08 1.16
C LEU A 119 12.65 -17.51 -0.30
N LYS A 120 13.22 -16.65 -1.14
CA LYS A 120 13.31 -16.81 -2.60
C LYS A 120 11.96 -17.18 -3.23
N PRO A 121 10.96 -16.27 -3.24
CA PRO A 121 9.68 -16.54 -3.90
C PRO A 121 9.86 -16.87 -5.38
N ALA A 122 9.29 -17.97 -5.85
CA ALA A 122 9.39 -18.43 -7.25
C ALA A 122 8.04 -18.79 -7.87
N LYS A 123 6.96 -18.70 -7.08
CA LYS A 123 5.58 -18.93 -7.51
C LYS A 123 4.60 -18.13 -6.67
N PHE A 124 3.35 -17.97 -7.12
CA PHE A 124 2.36 -17.14 -6.44
C PHE A 124 2.14 -17.54 -4.97
N TYR A 125 2.10 -18.84 -4.69
CA TYR A 125 1.90 -19.35 -3.33
C TYR A 125 3.01 -18.92 -2.35
N ASP A 126 4.21 -18.62 -2.84
CA ASP A 126 5.29 -18.13 -1.97
C ASP A 126 5.03 -16.70 -1.49
N LEU A 127 4.34 -15.88 -2.30
CA LEU A 127 3.93 -14.54 -1.89
C LEU A 127 2.83 -14.58 -0.82
N ILE A 128 1.94 -15.57 -0.89
CA ILE A 128 0.93 -15.82 0.17
C ILE A 128 1.65 -16.08 1.50
N ILE A 129 2.72 -16.87 1.46
CA ILE A 129 3.55 -17.15 2.63
C ILE A 129 4.30 -15.90 3.09
N GLU A 130 4.92 -15.13 2.20
CA GLU A 130 5.66 -13.91 2.55
C GLU A 130 4.77 -12.89 3.29
N VAL A 131 3.55 -12.69 2.79
CA VAL A 131 2.56 -11.80 3.43
C VAL A 131 2.19 -12.28 4.85
N ALA A 132 2.24 -13.59 5.10
CA ALA A 132 1.85 -14.19 6.37
C ALA A 132 3.01 -14.35 7.37
N ILE A 133 4.24 -14.63 6.90
CA ILE A 133 5.33 -15.15 7.74
C ILE A 133 6.05 -14.07 8.54
N VAL A 134 6.17 -12.84 8.03
CA VAL A 134 6.87 -11.73 8.72
C VAL A 134 5.90 -11.01 9.66
N ARG A 135 5.53 -11.69 10.74
CA ARG A 135 4.54 -11.20 11.72
C ARG A 135 4.89 -11.64 13.15
N PRO A 136 4.42 -10.92 14.19
CA PRO A 136 4.71 -11.28 15.58
C PRO A 136 4.34 -12.73 15.93
N GLY A 137 3.22 -13.25 15.42
CA GLY A 137 2.77 -14.63 15.66
C GLY A 137 3.76 -15.69 15.22
N PRO A 138 4.04 -15.83 13.90
CA PRO A 138 5.03 -16.78 13.39
C PRO A 138 6.43 -16.60 14.00
N ILE A 139 6.84 -15.37 14.30
CA ILE A 139 8.14 -15.07 14.92
C ILE A 139 8.18 -15.60 16.36
N GLN A 140 7.18 -15.27 17.19
CA GLN A 140 7.09 -15.73 18.58
C GLN A 140 6.82 -17.23 18.68
N GLY A 141 6.07 -17.79 17.73
CA GLY A 141 5.80 -19.21 17.60
C GLY A 141 6.99 -20.03 17.07
N GLY A 142 8.11 -19.38 16.73
CA GLY A 142 9.32 -20.07 16.25
C GLY A 142 9.13 -20.76 14.89
N MET A 143 8.16 -20.34 14.09
CA MET A 143 7.74 -21.01 12.84
C MET A 143 8.63 -20.62 11.64
N VAL A 144 9.22 -19.42 11.66
CA VAL A 144 9.96 -18.85 10.52
C VAL A 144 11.22 -19.66 10.18
N HIS A 145 12.02 -20.01 11.19
CA HIS A 145 13.30 -20.70 10.97
C HIS A 145 13.13 -22.14 10.45
N PRO A 146 12.25 -22.99 11.04
CA PRO A 146 11.98 -24.32 10.50
C PRO A 146 11.46 -24.27 9.07
N TYR A 147 10.54 -23.35 8.76
CA TYR A 147 10.00 -23.20 7.41
C TYR A 147 11.11 -22.89 6.40
N LEU A 148 11.98 -21.93 6.69
CA LEU A 148 13.09 -21.55 5.82
C LEU A 148 14.11 -22.69 5.64
N LYS A 149 14.52 -23.36 6.72
CA LYS A 149 15.49 -24.47 6.65
C LYS A 149 14.97 -25.60 5.76
N ARG A 150 13.71 -25.98 5.95
CA ARG A 150 13.05 -27.03 5.16
C ARG A 150 12.90 -26.65 3.70
N ARG A 151 12.48 -25.41 3.43
CA ARG A 151 12.37 -24.87 2.08
C ARG A 151 13.70 -24.86 1.34
N LEU A 152 14.80 -24.52 2.04
CA LEU A 152 16.16 -24.52 1.49
C LEU A 152 16.81 -25.92 1.45
N GLY A 153 16.11 -26.97 1.88
CA GLY A 153 16.65 -28.33 1.95
C GLY A 153 17.72 -28.54 3.03
N LEU A 154 17.86 -27.61 3.97
CA LEU A 154 18.81 -27.69 5.10
C LEU A 154 18.29 -28.57 6.25
N GLU A 155 16.98 -28.86 6.25
CA GLU A 155 16.31 -29.74 7.21
C GLU A 155 15.34 -30.65 6.44
N PRO A 156 15.34 -31.98 6.66
CA PRO A 156 14.40 -32.86 6.00
C PRO A 156 12.98 -32.57 6.47
N VAL A 157 12.03 -32.58 5.54
CA VAL A 157 10.61 -32.45 5.89
C VAL A 157 10.09 -33.81 6.34
N SER A 158 9.64 -33.90 7.59
CA SER A 158 8.98 -35.08 8.13
C SER A 158 7.51 -34.75 8.40
N TYR A 159 6.63 -35.67 7.99
CA TYR A 159 5.21 -35.62 8.29
C TYR A 159 4.86 -36.79 9.21
N PRO A 160 4.12 -36.57 10.31
CA PRO A 160 3.77 -37.65 11.23
C PRO A 160 2.77 -38.65 10.64
N SER A 161 2.01 -38.25 9.62
CA SER A 161 1.01 -39.08 8.96
C SER A 161 0.69 -38.57 7.55
N PRO A 162 0.14 -39.42 6.66
CA PRO A 162 -0.33 -39.02 5.33
C PRO A 162 -1.43 -37.94 5.39
N GLU A 163 -2.28 -37.97 6.41
CA GLU A 163 -3.39 -37.03 6.55
C GLU A 163 -2.88 -35.63 6.93
N LEU A 164 -1.87 -35.53 7.81
CA LEU A 164 -1.23 -34.26 8.13
C LEU A 164 -0.32 -33.77 7.01
N GLU A 165 0.27 -34.67 6.22
CA GLU A 165 0.97 -34.28 4.99
C GLU A 165 0.02 -33.52 4.06
N ALA A 166 -1.19 -34.01 3.82
CA ALA A 166 -2.16 -33.36 2.95
C ALA A 166 -2.47 -31.90 3.36
N VAL A 167 -2.39 -31.58 4.66
CA VAL A 167 -2.62 -30.23 5.21
C VAL A 167 -1.37 -29.34 5.14
N LEU A 168 -0.20 -29.90 5.44
CA LEU A 168 1.03 -29.13 5.68
C LEU A 168 2.05 -29.22 4.55
N LYS A 169 1.78 -29.99 3.50
CA LYS A 169 2.68 -30.15 2.35
C LYS A 169 3.09 -28.83 1.72
N LYS A 170 2.13 -27.92 1.54
CA LYS A 170 2.37 -26.60 0.94
C LYS A 170 3.26 -25.68 1.80
N THR A 171 3.35 -25.95 3.10
CA THR A 171 4.11 -25.15 4.06
C THR A 171 5.24 -25.94 4.72
N TYR A 172 5.72 -27.00 4.05
CA TYR A 172 6.85 -27.82 4.50
C TYR A 172 6.71 -28.34 5.95
N GLY A 173 5.51 -28.78 6.33
CA GLY A 173 5.28 -29.33 7.67
C GLY A 173 5.18 -28.29 8.79
N VAL A 174 5.11 -26.99 8.46
CA VAL A 174 4.95 -25.90 9.43
C VAL A 174 3.55 -25.31 9.28
N PRO A 175 2.70 -25.30 10.32
CA PRO A 175 1.42 -24.60 10.23
C PRO A 175 1.70 -23.09 10.22
N LEU A 176 1.24 -22.40 9.18
CA LEU A 176 1.41 -20.95 9.01
C LEU A 176 0.07 -20.20 8.93
N PHE A 177 -1.03 -20.90 8.64
CA PHE A 177 -2.36 -20.30 8.46
C PHE A 177 -3.36 -20.82 9.49
N GLN A 178 -4.38 -20.00 9.79
CA GLN A 178 -5.47 -20.38 10.68
C GLN A 178 -6.20 -21.64 10.18
N GLU A 179 -6.46 -21.71 8.87
CA GLU A 179 -7.15 -22.82 8.23
C GLU A 179 -6.36 -24.14 8.36
N GLN A 180 -5.02 -24.07 8.36
CA GLN A 180 -4.18 -25.23 8.62
C GLN A 180 -4.27 -25.70 10.06
N ALA A 181 -4.21 -24.77 11.02
CA ALA A 181 -4.41 -25.08 12.44
C ALA A 181 -5.77 -25.76 12.70
N MET A 182 -6.83 -25.27 12.06
CA MET A 182 -8.17 -25.86 12.14
C MET A 182 -8.22 -27.24 11.51
N LYS A 183 -7.61 -27.43 10.34
CA LYS A 183 -7.51 -28.75 9.71
C LYS A 183 -6.70 -29.75 10.54
N ILE A 184 -5.64 -29.32 11.23
CA ILE A 184 -4.91 -30.17 12.17
C ILE A 184 -5.83 -30.61 13.32
N ALA A 185 -6.67 -29.73 13.87
CA ALA A 185 -7.60 -30.12 14.93
C ALA A 185 -8.64 -31.15 14.45
N ILE A 186 -9.17 -30.97 13.23
CA ILE A 186 -10.17 -31.88 12.66
C ILE A 186 -9.55 -33.24 12.32
N VAL A 187 -8.44 -33.23 11.56
CA VAL A 187 -7.83 -34.43 10.99
C VAL A 187 -6.92 -35.13 12.01
N GLY A 188 -6.16 -34.36 12.78
CA GLY A 188 -5.22 -34.86 13.77
C GLY A 188 -5.90 -35.25 15.08
N ALA A 189 -6.78 -34.39 15.62
CA ALA A 189 -7.43 -34.61 16.91
C ALA A 189 -8.88 -35.10 16.83
N GLY A 190 -9.46 -35.26 15.63
CA GLY A 190 -10.82 -35.75 15.46
C GLY A 190 -11.91 -34.74 15.82
N PHE A 191 -11.60 -33.44 15.86
CA PHE A 191 -12.61 -32.42 16.18
C PHE A 191 -13.67 -32.33 15.09
N SER A 192 -14.93 -32.10 15.48
CA SER A 192 -15.95 -31.68 14.52
C SER A 192 -15.63 -30.27 13.99
N PRO A 193 -16.09 -29.89 12.78
CA PRO A 193 -15.89 -28.54 12.26
C PRO A 193 -16.39 -27.44 13.22
N GLY A 194 -17.50 -27.70 13.93
CA GLY A 194 -18.03 -26.80 14.95
C GLY A 194 -17.12 -26.67 16.18
N ALA A 195 -16.56 -27.78 16.67
CA ALA A 195 -15.61 -27.77 17.78
C ALA A 195 -14.30 -27.06 17.40
N ALA A 196 -13.83 -27.22 16.16
CA ALA A 196 -12.68 -26.49 15.65
C ALA A 196 -12.94 -24.97 15.59
N ASP A 197 -14.09 -24.51 15.09
CA ASP A 197 -14.41 -23.07 15.11
C ASP A 197 -14.56 -22.54 16.54
N GLN A 198 -15.13 -23.32 17.48
CA GLN A 198 -15.16 -22.94 18.89
C GLN A 198 -13.75 -22.76 19.46
N LEU A 199 -12.84 -23.71 19.20
CA LEU A 199 -11.43 -23.59 19.56
C LEU A 199 -10.85 -22.28 19.00
N ARG A 200 -11.05 -21.98 17.71
CA ARG A 200 -10.59 -20.74 17.07
C ARG A 200 -11.08 -19.48 17.79
N ARG A 201 -12.37 -19.40 18.12
CA ARG A 201 -12.98 -18.25 18.83
C ARG A 201 -12.45 -18.11 20.26
N SER A 202 -12.31 -19.23 20.97
CA SER A 202 -11.78 -19.25 22.34
C SER A 202 -10.32 -18.79 22.40
N MET A 203 -9.54 -19.03 21.35
CA MET A 203 -8.15 -18.59 21.29
C MET A 203 -8.00 -17.08 21.09
N ALA A 204 -8.94 -16.41 20.40
CA ALA A 204 -8.96 -14.96 20.26
C ALA A 204 -9.25 -14.23 21.59
N THR A 205 -10.04 -14.85 22.46
CA THR A 205 -10.42 -14.32 23.78
C THR A 205 -9.46 -14.74 24.91
N PHE A 206 -8.49 -15.60 24.60
CA PHE A 206 -7.56 -16.24 25.53
C PHE A 206 -6.88 -15.28 26.52
N LYS A 207 -6.38 -14.12 26.05
CA LYS A 207 -5.73 -13.13 26.94
C LYS A 207 -6.66 -12.56 28.02
N ARG A 208 -7.98 -12.65 27.83
CA ARG A 208 -8.98 -12.08 28.75
C ARG A 208 -9.65 -13.11 29.66
N THR A 209 -9.79 -14.38 29.24
CA THR A 209 -10.71 -15.32 29.91
C THR A 209 -10.12 -16.66 30.34
N GLY A 210 -8.89 -17.04 29.94
CA GLY A 210 -8.19 -18.23 30.47
C GLY A 210 -8.82 -19.61 30.14
N GLY A 211 -9.85 -19.68 29.29
CA GLY A 211 -10.71 -20.87 29.10
C GLY A 211 -10.19 -22.00 28.18
N VAL A 212 -8.88 -22.09 27.89
CA VAL A 212 -8.36 -23.00 26.86
C VAL A 212 -8.01 -24.41 27.39
N GLY A 213 -7.96 -24.59 28.71
CA GLY A 213 -7.55 -25.85 29.34
C GLY A 213 -8.36 -27.07 28.88
N LYS A 214 -9.68 -26.92 28.69
CA LYS A 214 -10.54 -28.01 28.21
C LYS A 214 -10.19 -28.44 26.78
N PHE A 215 -10.08 -27.49 25.86
CA PHE A 215 -9.73 -27.79 24.47
C PHE A 215 -8.32 -28.36 24.32
N LYS A 216 -7.39 -28.00 25.22
CA LYS A 216 -6.06 -28.59 25.25
C LYS A 216 -6.12 -30.09 25.53
N THR A 217 -6.85 -30.48 26.57
CA THR A 217 -7.03 -31.90 26.92
C THR A 217 -7.71 -32.66 25.79
N ASP A 218 -8.84 -32.15 25.30
CA ASP A 218 -9.61 -32.77 24.21
C ASP A 218 -8.75 -32.94 22.94
N PHE A 219 -7.91 -31.94 22.60
CA PHE A 219 -7.03 -31.99 21.44
C PHE A 219 -5.91 -33.02 21.60
N ILE A 220 -5.23 -33.04 22.75
CA ILE A 220 -4.13 -33.98 23.00
C ILE A 220 -4.66 -35.42 23.02
N ASP A 221 -5.76 -35.66 23.73
CA ASP A 221 -6.37 -36.99 23.81
C ASP A 221 -6.86 -37.47 22.43
N GLY A 222 -7.45 -36.56 21.65
CA GLY A 222 -7.82 -36.83 20.26
C GLY A 222 -6.64 -37.24 19.38
N MET A 223 -5.51 -36.53 19.49
CA MET A 223 -4.29 -36.90 18.74
C MET A 223 -3.69 -38.23 19.21
N LEU A 224 -3.68 -38.49 20.51
CA LEU A 224 -3.20 -39.77 21.05
C LEU A 224 -4.05 -40.95 20.54
N ASN A 225 -5.37 -40.80 20.53
CA ASN A 225 -6.31 -41.81 20.00
C ASN A 225 -6.10 -42.09 18.50
N ASN A 226 -5.61 -41.11 17.75
CA ASN A 226 -5.26 -41.24 16.34
C ASN A 226 -3.81 -41.70 16.09
N GLY A 227 -3.09 -42.12 17.14
CA GLY A 227 -1.76 -42.73 17.03
C GLY A 227 -0.58 -41.76 17.00
N TYR A 228 -0.80 -40.46 17.29
CA TYR A 228 0.29 -39.49 17.38
C TYR A 228 0.99 -39.53 18.74
N GLN A 229 2.28 -39.18 18.78
CA GLN A 229 3.05 -39.09 20.03
C GLN A 229 2.62 -37.87 20.87
N ARG A 230 2.66 -37.99 22.21
CA ARG A 230 2.26 -36.91 23.13
C ARG A 230 3.06 -35.62 22.88
N ASP A 231 4.38 -35.73 22.76
CA ASP A 231 5.26 -34.59 22.53
C ASP A 231 4.89 -33.82 21.24
N PHE A 232 4.46 -34.56 20.22
CA PHE A 232 4.00 -33.97 18.97
C PHE A 232 2.65 -33.26 19.14
N ALA A 233 1.69 -33.89 19.82
CA ALA A 233 0.38 -33.30 20.09
C ALA A 233 0.50 -32.00 20.92
N GLU A 234 1.35 -32.00 21.95
CA GLU A 234 1.62 -30.82 22.78
C GLU A 234 2.30 -29.71 21.97
N ALA A 235 3.26 -30.05 21.10
CA ALA A 235 3.91 -29.09 20.21
C ALA A 235 2.93 -28.47 19.21
N CYS A 236 2.05 -29.28 18.61
CA CYS A 236 0.98 -28.80 17.74
C CYS A 236 0.03 -27.86 18.48
N PHE A 237 -0.41 -28.23 19.69
CA PHE A 237 -1.31 -27.38 20.46
C PHE A 237 -0.66 -26.05 20.83
N LYS A 238 0.61 -26.05 21.25
CA LYS A 238 1.36 -24.81 21.54
C LYS A 238 1.51 -23.91 20.33
N GLN A 239 1.72 -24.49 19.14
CA GLN A 239 1.72 -23.73 17.88
C GLN A 239 0.35 -23.13 17.61
N ILE A 240 -0.71 -23.94 17.76
CA ILE A 240 -2.11 -23.51 17.66
C ILE A 240 -2.36 -22.35 18.62
N GLU A 241 -2.05 -22.43 19.92
CA GLU A 241 -2.21 -21.33 20.90
C GLU A 241 -1.63 -19.98 20.41
N GLY A 242 -0.48 -20.01 19.72
CA GLY A 242 0.12 -18.83 19.09
C GLY A 242 -0.74 -18.18 17.99
N PHE A 243 -1.57 -18.96 17.28
CA PHE A 243 -2.52 -18.47 16.28
C PHE A 243 -3.70 -17.70 16.87
N GLY A 244 -4.03 -17.89 18.15
CA GLY A 244 -5.16 -17.20 18.78
C GLY A 244 -5.06 -15.68 18.75
N SER A 245 -3.82 -15.19 18.84
CA SER A 245 -3.52 -13.76 18.87
C SER A 245 -3.02 -13.21 17.54
N TYR A 246 -2.52 -14.06 16.64
CA TYR A 246 -1.79 -13.61 15.44
C TYR A 246 -2.01 -14.46 14.19
N GLY A 247 -2.92 -15.43 14.23
CA GLY A 247 -3.18 -16.28 13.10
C GLY A 247 -3.64 -15.48 11.90
N PHE A 248 -3.16 -15.83 10.72
CA PHE A 248 -3.53 -15.15 9.49
C PHE A 248 -4.33 -16.09 8.57
N PRO A 249 -5.51 -15.68 8.08
CA PRO A 249 -6.26 -16.50 7.13
C PRO A 249 -5.51 -16.64 5.80
N GLU A 250 -5.40 -17.87 5.29
CA GLU A 250 -4.80 -18.17 3.99
C GLU A 250 -5.54 -17.45 2.86
N SER A 251 -6.87 -17.41 2.95
CA SER A 251 -7.73 -16.71 1.97
C SER A 251 -7.45 -15.21 1.89
N HIS A 252 -7.23 -14.57 3.05
CA HIS A 252 -6.90 -13.15 3.11
C HIS A 252 -5.44 -12.88 2.67
N ALA A 253 -4.53 -13.80 2.97
CA ALA A 253 -3.17 -13.75 2.44
C ALA A 253 -3.14 -13.86 0.91
N ALA A 254 -3.97 -14.73 0.34
CA ALA A 254 -4.08 -14.92 -1.10
C ALA A 254 -4.59 -13.65 -1.82
N SER A 255 -5.62 -12.99 -1.28
CA SER A 255 -6.12 -11.75 -1.88
C SER A 255 -5.12 -10.61 -1.82
N PHE A 256 -4.33 -10.51 -0.75
CA PHE A 256 -3.26 -9.52 -0.65
C PHE A 256 -2.08 -9.86 -1.57
N ALA A 257 -1.70 -11.13 -1.66
CA ALA A 257 -0.62 -11.59 -2.53
C ALA A 257 -0.85 -11.24 -4.01
N LEU A 258 -2.11 -11.18 -4.46
CA LEU A 258 -2.45 -10.69 -5.79
C LEU A 258 -2.01 -9.24 -6.00
N LEU A 259 -2.30 -8.36 -5.03
CA LEU A 259 -1.88 -6.96 -5.10
C LEU A 259 -0.37 -6.81 -4.99
N VAL A 260 0.29 -7.64 -4.16
CA VAL A 260 1.75 -7.72 -4.10
C VAL A 260 2.30 -8.02 -5.49
N TYR A 261 1.85 -9.13 -6.09
CA TYR A 261 2.31 -9.58 -7.39
C TYR A 261 2.10 -8.52 -8.49
N VAL A 262 0.89 -7.95 -8.59
CA VAL A 262 0.57 -6.92 -9.59
C VAL A 262 1.44 -5.67 -9.41
N SER A 263 1.62 -5.20 -8.16
CA SER A 263 2.49 -4.05 -7.90
C SER A 263 3.96 -4.33 -8.26
N CYS A 264 4.46 -5.55 -7.98
CA CYS A 264 5.79 -5.97 -8.38
C CYS A 264 5.93 -6.10 -9.90
N TRP A 265 4.92 -6.64 -10.60
CA TRP A 265 4.94 -6.77 -12.06
C TRP A 265 4.98 -5.40 -12.73
N LEU A 266 4.15 -4.46 -12.26
CA LEU A 266 4.15 -3.07 -12.72
C LEU A 266 5.52 -2.41 -12.49
N LYS A 267 6.10 -2.56 -11.29
CA LYS A 267 7.46 -2.06 -11.00
C LYS A 267 8.52 -2.70 -11.91
N CYS A 268 8.42 -4.00 -12.16
CA CYS A 268 9.42 -4.75 -12.91
C CYS A 268 9.46 -4.36 -14.39
N HIS A 269 8.31 -4.14 -15.01
CA HIS A 269 8.20 -3.92 -16.45
C HIS A 269 7.93 -2.47 -16.84
N TYR A 270 7.18 -1.73 -16.02
CA TYR A 270 6.81 -0.34 -16.28
C TYR A 270 7.05 0.54 -15.04
N PRO A 271 8.32 0.63 -14.57
CA PRO A 271 8.66 1.45 -13.41
C PRO A 271 8.26 2.93 -13.56
N ASP A 272 8.09 3.44 -14.78
CA ASP A 272 7.64 4.82 -15.01
C ASP A 272 6.14 5.00 -14.66
N ALA A 273 5.27 4.15 -15.18
CA ALA A 273 3.85 4.14 -14.87
C ALA A 273 3.60 3.82 -13.39
N PHE A 274 4.34 2.84 -12.84
CA PHE A 274 4.23 2.49 -11.43
C PHE A 274 4.65 3.64 -10.52
N ALA A 275 5.82 4.25 -10.72
CA ALA A 275 6.30 5.33 -9.88
C ALA A 275 5.42 6.59 -10.01
N CYS A 276 4.98 6.94 -11.22
CA CYS A 276 4.06 8.05 -11.44
C CYS A 276 2.73 7.84 -10.69
N ALA A 277 2.14 6.64 -10.81
CA ALA A 277 0.91 6.29 -10.10
C ALA A 277 1.10 6.26 -8.58
N LEU A 278 2.25 5.80 -8.10
CA LEU A 278 2.59 5.74 -6.68
C LEU A 278 2.78 7.14 -6.08
N LEU A 279 3.46 8.04 -6.78
CA LEU A 279 3.59 9.46 -6.42
C LEU A 279 2.22 10.10 -6.26
N ASN A 280 1.32 9.89 -7.23
CA ASN A 280 -0.04 10.43 -7.22
C ASN A 280 -0.99 9.74 -6.21
N SER A 281 -0.52 8.71 -5.51
CA SER A 281 -1.28 7.97 -4.50
C SER A 281 -0.79 8.23 -3.06
N GLN A 282 0.20 9.11 -2.88
CA GLN A 282 0.68 9.53 -1.57
C GLN A 282 -0.39 10.34 -0.79
N PRO A 283 -0.38 10.30 0.56
CA PRO A 283 0.57 9.58 1.42
C PRO A 283 0.23 8.08 1.55
N MET A 284 1.19 7.20 1.22
CA MET A 284 1.09 5.76 1.48
C MET A 284 2.45 5.06 1.42
N GLY A 285 2.53 3.86 1.99
CA GLY A 285 3.76 3.06 2.01
C GLY A 285 4.80 3.56 3.02
N PHE A 286 6.02 3.03 2.95
CA PHE A 286 7.09 3.32 3.91
C PHE A 286 8.10 4.38 3.43
N TYR A 287 8.05 4.75 2.15
CA TYR A 287 9.09 5.54 1.50
C TYR A 287 8.58 6.92 1.12
N ALA A 288 9.42 7.94 1.36
CA ALA A 288 9.11 9.30 0.96
C ALA A 288 9.12 9.46 -0.58
N PRO A 289 8.38 10.44 -1.13
CA PRO A 289 8.37 10.70 -2.58
C PRO A 289 9.75 10.79 -3.24
N SER A 290 10.73 11.40 -2.56
CA SER A 290 12.11 11.50 -3.07
C SER A 290 12.82 10.14 -3.21
N GLN A 291 12.48 9.17 -2.36
CA GLN A 291 13.02 7.81 -2.46
C GLN A 291 12.35 7.04 -3.59
N ILE A 292 11.06 7.29 -3.84
CA ILE A 292 10.33 6.71 -4.98
C ILE A 292 10.88 7.26 -6.31
N VAL A 293 11.12 8.58 -6.38
CA VAL A 293 11.75 9.22 -7.55
C VAL A 293 13.12 8.60 -7.81
N ARG A 294 13.97 8.51 -6.78
CA ARG A 294 15.29 7.92 -6.91
C ARG A 294 15.23 6.45 -7.36
N ASP A 295 14.33 5.65 -6.79
CA ASP A 295 14.14 4.26 -7.20
C ASP A 295 13.77 4.16 -8.68
N ALA A 296 12.86 5.02 -9.17
CA ALA A 296 12.51 5.07 -10.59
C ALA A 296 13.72 5.45 -11.48
N GLU A 297 14.50 6.45 -11.08
CA GLU A 297 15.73 6.86 -11.79
C GLU A 297 16.77 5.73 -11.82
N GLU A 298 16.93 4.99 -10.71
CA GLU A 298 17.82 3.82 -10.63
C GLU A 298 17.39 2.70 -11.59
N HIS A 299 16.08 2.58 -11.86
CA HIS A 299 15.48 1.72 -12.88
C HIS A 299 15.49 2.35 -14.29
N GLY A 300 16.18 3.48 -14.50
CA GLY A 300 16.39 4.10 -15.80
C GLY A 300 15.28 5.05 -16.26
N VAL A 301 14.26 5.30 -15.43
CA VAL A 301 13.19 6.25 -15.73
C VAL A 301 13.73 7.68 -15.73
N GLU A 302 13.37 8.46 -16.74
CA GLU A 302 13.66 9.89 -16.74
C GLU A 302 12.70 10.59 -15.80
N VAL A 303 13.21 11.31 -14.79
CA VAL A 303 12.37 12.16 -13.95
C VAL A 303 12.71 13.62 -14.21
N ARG A 304 11.69 14.38 -14.55
CA ARG A 304 11.79 15.81 -14.86
C ARG A 304 11.15 16.61 -13.75
N ASN A 305 11.88 17.63 -13.29
CA ASN A 305 11.48 18.49 -12.17
C ASN A 305 10.14 19.19 -12.42
N VAL A 306 9.58 19.76 -11.35
CA VAL A 306 8.41 20.64 -11.46
C VAL A 306 8.73 21.84 -12.35
N ASP A 307 7.77 22.29 -13.16
CA ASP A 307 7.93 23.47 -14.02
C ASP A 307 6.58 24.15 -14.27
N ILE A 308 6.51 25.48 -14.12
CA ILE A 308 5.26 26.25 -14.24
C ILE A 308 4.57 26.12 -15.61
N ASN A 309 5.35 25.87 -16.67
CA ASN A 309 4.88 25.78 -18.04
C ASN A 309 4.62 24.35 -18.50
N ARG A 310 5.02 23.34 -17.70
CA ARG A 310 4.96 21.93 -18.12
C ARG A 310 4.27 21.00 -17.13
N SER A 311 4.32 21.30 -15.83
CA SER A 311 3.77 20.45 -14.77
C SER A 311 2.31 20.74 -14.49
N ASP A 312 1.47 19.72 -14.43
CA ASP A 312 0.11 19.85 -13.90
C ASP A 312 0.11 19.72 -12.37
N LEU A 313 -1.07 19.70 -11.74
CA LEU A 313 -1.19 19.51 -10.29
C LEU A 313 -0.53 18.19 -9.86
N VAL A 314 -0.84 17.11 -10.58
CA VAL A 314 -0.33 15.76 -10.34
C VAL A 314 0.84 15.44 -11.27
N SER A 315 1.64 14.44 -10.92
CA SER A 315 2.69 13.95 -11.82
C SER A 315 2.08 13.27 -13.04
N VAL A 316 2.69 13.43 -14.20
CA VAL A 316 2.21 12.87 -15.47
C VAL A 316 3.33 12.15 -16.21
N LEU A 317 2.96 11.23 -17.10
CA LEU A 317 3.90 10.68 -18.08
C LEU A 317 3.92 11.56 -19.33
N GLU A 318 5.12 11.83 -19.83
CA GLU A 318 5.33 12.55 -21.09
C GLU A 318 6.37 11.83 -21.96
N PRO A 319 6.42 12.09 -23.28
CA PRO A 319 7.42 11.48 -24.15
C PRO A 319 8.84 11.67 -23.60
N GLY A 320 9.53 10.54 -23.39
CA GLY A 320 10.89 10.45 -22.88
C GLY A 320 11.76 9.60 -23.77
N THR A 321 12.98 9.31 -23.31
CA THR A 321 13.84 8.30 -23.94
C THR A 321 13.67 6.96 -23.24
N PRO A 322 13.79 5.82 -23.95
CA PRO A 322 13.85 4.50 -23.33
C PRO A 322 14.87 4.44 -22.20
N GLY A 323 14.48 3.86 -21.07
CA GLY A 323 15.30 3.86 -19.86
C GLY A 323 16.53 2.97 -19.91
N ASN A 324 16.60 2.05 -20.88
CA ASN A 324 17.58 0.96 -20.92
C ASN A 324 19.02 1.44 -20.70
N ASP A 325 19.43 2.56 -21.29
CA ASP A 325 20.80 3.06 -21.17
C ASP A 325 21.12 3.79 -19.86
N ARG A 326 20.09 4.15 -19.09
CA ARG A 326 20.22 4.87 -17.81
C ARG A 326 20.11 3.96 -16.59
N ILE A 327 19.80 2.68 -16.78
CA ILE A 327 19.65 1.72 -15.68
C ILE A 327 20.95 1.65 -14.88
N TRP A 328 20.84 1.82 -13.57
CA TRP A 328 21.99 1.76 -12.67
C TRP A 328 22.55 0.35 -12.58
N ARG A 329 23.85 0.25 -12.26
CA ARG A 329 24.60 -1.01 -12.24
C ARG A 329 23.92 -2.11 -11.41
N GLN A 330 23.27 -1.75 -10.31
CA GLN A 330 22.59 -2.71 -9.43
C GLN A 330 21.33 -3.36 -10.04
N HIS A 331 20.73 -2.74 -11.07
CA HIS A 331 19.53 -3.24 -11.77
C HIS A 331 19.84 -3.64 -13.22
N ALA A 332 21.12 -3.74 -13.59
CA ALA A 332 21.55 -3.94 -14.98
C ALA A 332 21.01 -5.25 -15.61
N ASP A 333 20.71 -6.26 -14.79
CA ASP A 333 20.10 -7.53 -15.18
C ASP A 333 18.65 -7.40 -15.65
N MET A 334 17.96 -6.30 -15.31
CA MET A 334 16.58 -6.01 -15.75
C MET A 334 16.51 -5.27 -17.08
N ARG A 335 17.64 -4.94 -17.72
CA ARG A 335 17.65 -4.09 -18.92
C ARG A 335 16.77 -4.63 -20.05
N GLY A 336 16.62 -5.95 -20.17
CA GLY A 336 15.73 -6.56 -21.16
C GLY A 336 14.27 -6.70 -20.70
N ASP A 337 13.99 -6.44 -19.43
CA ASP A 337 12.71 -6.68 -18.79
C ASP A 337 11.92 -5.36 -18.60
N ILE A 338 12.62 -4.24 -18.45
CA ILE A 338 12.05 -2.88 -18.35
C ILE A 338 11.62 -2.41 -19.74
N GLN A 339 10.35 -2.04 -19.86
CA GLN A 339 9.71 -1.58 -21.09
C GLN A 339 9.38 -0.08 -21.06
N SER A 340 9.81 0.63 -20.02
CA SER A 340 9.57 2.06 -19.86
C SER A 340 10.17 2.90 -20.98
N THR A 341 9.32 3.69 -21.65
CA THR A 341 9.71 4.64 -22.70
C THR A 341 9.34 6.08 -22.38
N ASN A 342 8.64 6.35 -21.28
CA ASN A 342 8.19 7.68 -20.93
C ASN A 342 9.05 8.31 -19.82
N ALA A 343 8.97 9.63 -19.75
CA ALA A 343 9.51 10.42 -18.64
C ALA A 343 8.39 10.75 -17.65
N ILE A 344 8.71 10.81 -16.37
CA ILE A 344 7.83 11.35 -15.33
C ILE A 344 8.06 12.85 -15.22
N ARG A 345 7.02 13.65 -15.45
CA ARG A 345 6.99 15.07 -15.06
C ARG A 345 6.43 15.17 -13.65
N LEU A 346 7.21 15.69 -12.70
CA LEU A 346 6.71 15.93 -11.34
C LEU A 346 5.60 16.99 -11.35
N GLY A 347 4.52 16.73 -10.62
CA GLY A 347 3.40 17.65 -10.45
C GLY A 347 3.71 18.80 -9.50
N LEU A 348 3.05 19.94 -9.70
CA LEU A 348 3.12 21.12 -8.83
C LEU A 348 2.72 20.81 -7.38
N GLY A 349 1.89 19.80 -7.14
CA GLY A 349 1.51 19.36 -5.78
C GLY A 349 2.69 18.89 -4.93
N PHE A 350 3.85 18.60 -5.52
CA PHE A 350 5.08 18.28 -4.78
C PHE A 350 5.88 19.52 -4.33
N VAL A 351 5.49 20.73 -4.73
CA VAL A 351 6.12 21.97 -4.26
C VAL A 351 5.71 22.20 -2.81
N HIS A 352 6.68 22.18 -1.91
CA HIS A 352 6.43 22.32 -0.49
C HIS A 352 5.71 23.63 -0.14
N GLY A 353 4.52 23.50 0.47
CA GLY A 353 3.71 24.64 0.91
C GLY A 353 2.93 25.35 -0.19
N LEU A 354 2.93 24.85 -1.43
CA LEU A 354 2.01 25.29 -2.48
C LEU A 354 0.64 24.65 -2.26
N LYS A 355 -0.45 25.43 -2.31
CA LYS A 355 -1.81 24.89 -2.19
C LYS A 355 -2.29 24.35 -3.53
N ASP A 356 -3.13 23.31 -3.50
CA ASP A 356 -3.72 22.73 -4.70
C ASP A 356 -4.48 23.76 -5.55
N ASP A 357 -5.21 24.68 -4.91
CA ASP A 357 -5.92 25.77 -5.60
C ASP A 357 -4.97 26.73 -6.32
N GLU A 358 -3.80 27.02 -5.74
CA GLU A 358 -2.78 27.87 -6.36
C GLU A 358 -2.13 27.15 -7.54
N ALA A 359 -1.81 25.87 -7.39
CA ALA A 359 -1.29 25.03 -8.49
C ALA A 359 -2.30 24.92 -9.64
N ASN A 360 -3.57 24.67 -9.34
CA ASN A 360 -4.64 24.63 -10.33
C ASN A 360 -4.82 25.97 -11.05
N LEU A 361 -4.67 27.10 -10.34
CA LEU A 361 -4.72 28.42 -10.94
C LEU A 361 -3.55 28.65 -11.93
N ILE A 362 -2.34 28.20 -11.59
CA ILE A 362 -1.17 28.24 -12.49
C ILE A 362 -1.45 27.43 -13.76
N VAL A 363 -2.03 26.24 -13.63
CA VAL A 363 -2.37 25.39 -14.79
C VAL A 363 -3.47 26.06 -15.63
N ALA A 364 -4.54 26.54 -15.00
CA ALA A 364 -5.68 27.15 -15.68
C ALA A 364 -5.33 28.44 -16.44
N ARG A 365 -4.35 29.23 -15.96
CA ARG A 365 -3.94 30.50 -16.57
C ARG A 365 -2.72 30.38 -17.50
N ARG A 366 -2.18 29.17 -17.69
CA ARG A 366 -0.95 28.91 -18.46
C ARG A 366 -1.04 29.37 -19.92
N GLY A 367 -2.16 29.09 -20.59
CA GLY A 367 -2.32 29.39 -22.02
C GLY A 367 -1.18 28.75 -22.85
N ARG A 368 -0.45 29.57 -23.63
CA ARG A 368 0.73 29.12 -24.41
C ARG A 368 2.01 28.97 -23.57
N GLY A 369 1.93 29.24 -22.27
CA GLY A 369 3.06 29.38 -21.37
C GLY A 369 3.19 30.81 -20.87
N TYR A 370 3.85 30.92 -19.72
CA TYR A 370 4.35 32.14 -19.13
C TYR A 370 5.71 32.48 -19.75
N ASP A 371 5.94 33.75 -20.05
CA ASP A 371 7.21 34.24 -20.60
C ASP A 371 8.19 34.77 -19.53
N SER A 372 7.68 35.01 -18.32
CA SER A 372 8.43 35.63 -17.23
C SER A 372 7.74 35.37 -15.89
N VAL A 373 8.48 35.56 -14.80
CA VAL A 373 7.92 35.54 -13.43
C VAL A 373 6.83 36.61 -13.27
N ARG A 374 7.01 37.77 -13.91
CA ARG A 374 6.04 38.88 -13.88
C ARG A 374 4.75 38.52 -14.62
N ASP A 375 4.84 37.85 -15.76
CA ASP A 375 3.66 37.40 -16.52
C ASP A 375 2.84 36.36 -15.73
N LEU A 376 3.51 35.38 -15.11
CA LEU A 376 2.87 34.46 -14.17
C LEU A 376 2.15 35.21 -13.05
N TRP A 377 2.83 36.15 -12.40
CA TRP A 377 2.27 36.94 -11.31
C TRP A 377 1.05 37.77 -11.73
N LEU A 378 1.10 38.46 -12.87
CA LEU A 378 -0.01 39.29 -13.35
C LEU A 378 -1.24 38.47 -13.76
N ARG A 379 -1.04 37.30 -14.38
CA ARG A 379 -2.14 36.43 -14.84
C ARG A 379 -2.79 35.64 -13.70
N THR A 380 -2.00 35.22 -12.71
CA THR A 380 -2.49 34.38 -11.61
C THR A 380 -2.88 35.20 -10.39
N GLY A 381 -2.28 36.38 -10.19
CA GLY A 381 -2.46 37.16 -8.97
C GLY A 381 -1.95 36.50 -7.70
N LEU A 382 -1.05 35.51 -7.83
CA LEU A 382 -0.53 34.80 -6.68
C LEU A 382 0.32 35.70 -5.78
N PRO A 383 0.28 35.49 -4.44
CA PRO A 383 1.14 36.21 -3.53
C PRO A 383 2.62 35.98 -3.83
N GLN A 384 3.46 36.96 -3.53
CA GLN A 384 4.91 36.86 -3.71
C GLN A 384 5.49 35.64 -2.99
N ALA A 385 5.01 35.36 -1.77
CA ALA A 385 5.39 34.18 -0.99
C ALA A 385 5.12 32.84 -1.72
N THR A 386 4.11 32.78 -2.59
CA THR A 386 3.83 31.59 -3.40
C THR A 386 4.82 31.47 -4.57
N LEU A 387 5.18 32.59 -5.18
CA LEU A 387 6.22 32.63 -6.22
C LEU A 387 7.62 32.31 -5.68
N GLU A 388 7.92 32.70 -4.44
CA GLU A 388 9.16 32.34 -3.75
C GLU A 388 9.28 30.82 -3.55
N LYS A 389 8.18 30.15 -3.16
CA LYS A 389 8.15 28.67 -3.05
C LYS A 389 8.40 27.99 -4.40
N LEU A 390 7.83 28.52 -5.48
CA LEU A 390 8.08 28.01 -6.85
C LEU A 390 9.54 28.20 -7.25
N ALA A 391 10.15 29.34 -6.89
CA ALA A 391 11.57 29.59 -7.13
C ALA A 391 12.43 28.60 -6.35
N ASP A 392 12.11 28.34 -5.08
CA ASP A 392 12.81 27.40 -4.22
C ASP A 392 12.79 25.96 -4.72
N ALA A 393 11.71 25.61 -5.42
CA ALA A 393 11.52 24.31 -6.04
C ALA A 393 12.10 24.22 -7.47
N ASP A 394 12.84 25.22 -7.95
CA ASP A 394 13.39 25.30 -9.32
C ASP A 394 12.33 25.20 -10.43
N ALA A 395 11.11 25.70 -10.17
CA ALA A 395 9.97 25.55 -11.09
C ALA A 395 10.01 26.48 -12.33
N PHE A 396 11.05 27.29 -12.51
CA PHE A 396 11.19 28.27 -13.60
C PHE A 396 12.20 27.83 -14.68
N GLY A 397 12.52 26.54 -14.76
CA GLY A 397 13.49 26.00 -15.72
C GLY A 397 13.15 26.29 -17.18
N SER A 398 11.87 26.28 -17.56
CA SER A 398 11.39 26.63 -18.90
C SER A 398 11.62 28.09 -19.29
N LEU A 399 11.83 28.98 -18.31
CA LEU A 399 12.22 30.37 -18.53
C LEU A 399 13.75 30.55 -18.59
N GLY A 400 14.53 29.47 -18.40
CA GLY A 400 15.98 29.54 -18.29
C GLY A 400 16.47 30.18 -16.98
N LEU A 401 15.61 30.23 -15.95
CA LEU A 401 15.95 30.83 -14.65
C LEU A 401 16.33 29.73 -13.67
N ASP A 402 17.53 29.86 -13.08
CA ASP A 402 17.91 29.06 -11.91
C ASP A 402 17.21 29.59 -10.64
N ARG A 403 17.26 28.82 -9.54
CA ARG A 403 16.74 29.19 -8.22
C ARG A 403 17.03 30.63 -7.81
N ARG A 404 18.28 31.06 -7.99
CA ARG A 404 18.76 32.35 -7.51
C ARG A 404 18.17 33.45 -8.38
N VAL A 405 18.30 33.36 -9.69
CA VAL A 405 17.77 34.37 -10.61
C VAL A 405 16.25 34.46 -10.49
N ALA A 406 15.54 33.33 -10.35
CA ALA A 406 14.11 33.31 -10.09
C ALA A 406 13.75 34.04 -8.78
N ARG A 407 14.44 33.77 -7.68
CA ARG A 407 14.24 34.51 -6.41
C ARG A 407 14.45 36.02 -6.56
N TRP A 408 15.47 36.44 -7.29
CA TRP A 408 15.72 37.86 -7.57
C TRP A 408 14.61 38.49 -8.42
N ALA A 409 14.12 37.76 -9.43
CA ALA A 409 12.99 38.21 -10.25
C ALA A 409 11.71 38.35 -9.42
N VAL A 410 11.43 37.41 -8.51
CA VAL A 410 10.31 37.50 -7.56
C VAL A 410 10.49 38.69 -6.62
N GLY A 411 11.68 38.91 -6.07
CA GLY A 411 12.00 40.05 -5.20
C GLY A 411 11.88 41.42 -5.89
N GLY A 412 12.03 41.46 -7.21
CA GLY A 412 11.90 42.67 -8.03
C GLY A 412 10.46 43.08 -8.34
N LEU A 413 9.46 42.25 -8.03
CA LEU A 413 8.05 42.56 -8.25
C LEU A 413 7.62 43.73 -7.35
N ARG A 414 7.02 44.77 -7.94
CA ARG A 414 6.52 45.96 -7.21
C ARG A 414 5.00 46.06 -7.37
N GLY A 415 4.26 45.92 -6.27
CA GLY A 415 2.80 45.97 -6.24
C GLY A 415 2.22 45.00 -5.21
N GLY A 416 0.92 45.09 -4.94
CA GLY A 416 0.21 44.09 -4.13
C GLY A 416 -0.17 42.86 -4.95
N ASP A 417 -0.64 41.79 -4.29
CA ASP A 417 -1.03 40.51 -4.90
C ASP A 417 -1.77 40.68 -6.25
N GLY A 418 -1.07 40.45 -7.36
CA GLY A 418 -1.64 40.48 -8.71
C GLY A 418 -1.92 41.82 -9.35
N ALA A 419 -1.39 42.93 -8.85
CA ALA A 419 -1.52 44.22 -9.53
C ALA A 419 -0.29 45.11 -9.36
N GLU A 420 0.32 45.49 -10.50
CA GLU A 420 0.91 46.82 -10.58
C GLU A 420 -0.25 47.81 -10.46
N ASN A 421 -0.44 48.37 -9.26
CA ASN A 421 -1.30 49.53 -9.05
C ASN A 421 -0.65 50.76 -9.71
N LEU A 422 -0.59 50.75 -11.04
CA LEU A 422 -0.35 51.94 -11.85
C LEU A 422 -1.73 52.54 -12.15
N PRO A 423 -2.04 53.76 -11.63
CA PRO A 423 -3.37 54.37 -11.70
C PRO A 423 -3.98 54.43 -13.11
N LEU A 424 -3.15 54.41 -14.15
CA LEU A 424 -3.57 54.52 -15.54
C LEU A 424 -4.32 53.28 -16.07
N PHE A 425 -4.04 52.08 -15.56
CA PHE A 425 -4.63 50.82 -16.07
C PHE A 425 -5.87 50.36 -15.32
N VAL A 426 -6.15 50.93 -14.15
CA VAL A 426 -7.41 50.72 -13.41
C VAL A 426 -8.59 51.32 -14.19
N ALA A 427 -8.35 52.39 -14.95
CA ALA A 427 -9.37 53.08 -15.74
C ALA A 427 -9.72 52.37 -17.07
N ALA A 428 -8.86 51.49 -17.58
CA ALA A 428 -9.01 50.88 -18.91
C ALA A 428 -9.71 49.52 -18.91
N GLY A 429 -9.99 48.93 -17.73
CA GLY A 429 -10.44 47.55 -17.62
C GLY A 429 -9.35 46.54 -18.02
N ARG A 430 -9.51 45.27 -17.60
CA ARG A 430 -8.62 44.21 -18.09
C ARG A 430 -8.86 44.05 -19.60
N PRO A 431 -7.83 44.07 -20.46
CA PRO A 431 -8.02 43.78 -21.87
C PRO A 431 -8.55 42.35 -22.02
N ASP A 432 -9.61 42.19 -22.81
CA ASP A 432 -10.17 40.88 -23.14
C ASP A 432 -9.08 40.02 -23.80
N GLN A 433 -8.71 38.91 -23.17
CA GLN A 433 -8.01 37.77 -23.77
C GLN A 433 -8.56 36.45 -23.26
#